data_AF-X1E4C7-F1
#
_entry.id   AF-X1E4C7-F1
#
_cell.length_a   1.000
_cell.length_b   1.000
_cell.length_c   1.000
_cell.angle_alpha   90.00
_cell.angle_beta   90.00
_cell.angle_gamma   90.00
#
_symmetry.space_group_name_H-M   'P 1'
#
loop_
_entity.id
_entity.type
_entity.pdbx_description
1 polymer ?
#
loop_
_entity_poly.entity_id
_entity_poly.type
_entity_poly.pdbx_seq_one_letter_code
_entity_poly.pdbx_strand_id
1 'polypeptide(L)' 'MVLFDYFESVLEGVEFLIALGSILALLGLFLGLIFIIWGGPRIRYKMFGVIVASFILLGVCGFSTGFKYFRIFR' A
#
# COMPACT_ATOMS: atom_id res chain seq x y z
N MET A 1 18.37 -1.41 27.86
CA MET A 1 18.90 -2.35 26.85
C MET A 1 17.79 -3.22 26.28
N VAL A 2 17.08 -4.05 27.06
CA VAL A 2 15.99 -4.92 26.52
C VAL A 2 14.81 -4.16 25.88
N LEU A 3 14.40 -3.02 26.43
CA LEU A 3 13.28 -2.22 25.90
C LEU A 3 13.59 -1.63 24.51
N PHE A 4 14.86 -1.28 24.25
CA PHE A 4 15.29 -0.76 22.96
C PHE A 4 15.31 -1.85 21.89
N ASP A 5 15.77 -3.07 22.22
CA ASP A 5 15.69 -4.23 21.31
C ASP A 5 14.24 -4.57 20.92
N TYR A 6 13.30 -4.45 21.86
CA TYR A 6 11.87 -4.65 21.56
C TYR A 6 11.33 -3.59 20.60
N PHE A 7 11.68 -2.32 20.82
CA PHE A 7 11.27 -1.26 19.90
C PHE A 7 11.87 -1.43 18.51
N GLU A 8 13.12 -1.88 18.42
CA GLU A 8 13.81 -2.14 17.15
C GLU A 8 13.14 -3.27 16.38
N SER A 9 12.82 -4.38 17.04
CA SER A 9 12.10 -5.49 16.41
C SER A 9 10.67 -5.13 15.99
N VAL A 10 9.97 -4.29 16.77
CA VAL A 10 8.66 -3.74 16.38
C VAL A 10 8.78 -2.82 15.17
N LEU A 11 9.83 -1.99 15.12
CA LEU A 11 10.08 -1.09 13.98
C LEU A 11 10.29 -1.89 12.68
N GLU A 12 11.08 -2.96 12.75
CA GLU A 12 11.29 -3.90 11.63
C GLU A 12 9.97 -4.56 11.17
N GLY A 13 9.12 -4.96 12.12
CA GLY A 13 7.80 -5.51 11.82
C GLY A 13 6.87 -4.50 11.12
N VAL A 14 6.90 -3.23 11.55
CA VAL A 14 6.13 -2.15 10.93
C VAL A 14 6.63 -1.88 9.51
N GLU A 15 7.93 -1.90 9.29
CA GLU A 15 8.53 -1.74 7.95
C GLU A 15 8.10 -2.85 6.99
N PHE A 16 8.09 -4.09 7.47
CA PHE A 16 7.59 -5.21 6.70
C PHE A 16 6.09 -5.07 6.37
N LEU A 17 5.29 -4.60 7.34
CA LEU A 17 3.85 -4.37 7.14
C LEU A 17 3.58 -3.28 6.10
N ILE A 18 4.38 -2.21 6.11
CA ILE A 18 4.30 -1.12 5.13
C ILE A 18 4.68 -1.64 3.73
N ALA A 19 5.74 -2.44 3.63
CA ALA A 19 6.16 -3.05 2.36
C ALA A 19 5.06 -3.96 1.78
N LEU A 20 4.52 -4.86 2.61
CA LEU A 20 3.39 -5.73 2.23
C LEU A 20 2.14 -4.92 1.84
N GLY A 21 1.82 -3.87 2.61
CA GLY A 21 0.70 -2.98 2.31
C GLY A 21 0.85 -2.30 0.95
N SER A 22 2.07 -1.90 0.57
CA SER A 22 2.32 -1.31 -0.76
C SER A 22 2.11 -2.31 -1.91
N ILE A 23 2.51 -3.57 -1.73
CA ILE A 23 2.34 -4.64 -2.72
C ILE A 23 0.85 -4.97 -2.90
N LEU A 24 0.13 -5.11 -1.79
CA LEU A 24 -1.32 -5.35 -1.80
C LEU A 24 -2.09 -4.18 -2.43
N ALA A 25 -1.68 -2.94 -2.16
CA ALA A 25 -2.28 -1.75 -2.76
C ALA A 25 -2.06 -1.72 -4.27
N LEU A 26 -0.85 -2.02 -4.76
CA LEU A 26 -0.55 -2.15 -6.18
C LEU A 26 -1.38 -3.24 -6.85
N LEU A 27 -1.46 -4.43 -6.24
CA LEU A 27 -2.30 -5.53 -6.75
C LEU A 27 -3.78 -5.14 -6.82
N GLY A 28 -4.30 -4.48 -5.79
CA GLY A 28 -5.66 -3.97 -5.76
C GLY A 28 -5.93 -2.93 -6.86
N LEU A 29 -4.95 -2.07 -7.15
CA LEU A 29 -5.04 -1.10 -8.24
C LEU A 29 -5.05 -1.77 -9.62
N PHE A 30 -4.15 -2.73 -9.85
CA PHE A 30 -4.12 -3.50 -11.10
C PHE A 30 -5.42 -4.24 -11.33
N LEU A 31 -5.93 -4.94 -10.32
CA LEU A 31 -7.22 -5.62 -10.39
C LEU A 31 -8.35 -4.61 -10.64
N GLY A 32 -8.40 -3.51 -9.89
CA GLY A 32 -9.40 -2.46 -10.08
C GLY A 32 -9.42 -1.92 -11.52
N LEU A 33 -8.26 -1.63 -12.09
CA LEU A 33 -8.12 -1.15 -13.47
C LEU A 33 -8.58 -2.20 -14.50
N ILE A 34 -8.15 -3.45 -14.37
CA ILE A 34 -8.55 -4.54 -15.27
C ILE A 34 -10.06 -4.68 -15.30
N PHE A 35 -10.71 -4.64 -14.14
CA PHE A 35 -12.16 -4.78 -14.05
C PHE A 35 -12.93 -3.51 -14.43
N ILE A 36 -12.33 -2.32 -14.37
CA ILE A 36 -12.94 -1.13 -14.99
C ILE A 36 -12.99 -1.27 -16.50
N ILE A 37 -11.90 -1.75 -17.10
CA ILE A 37 -11.78 -1.88 -18.56
C ILE A 37 -12.65 -3.05 -19.06
N TRP A 38 -12.54 -4.22 -18.42
CA TRP A 38 -13.15 -5.48 -18.89
C TRP A 38 -14.49 -5.84 -18.21
N GLY A 39 -14.81 -5.23 -17.08
CA GLY A 39 -15.99 -5.58 -16.28
C GLY A 39 -17.27 -4.86 -16.73
N GLY A 40 -18.41 -5.53 -16.54
CA GLY A 40 -19.73 -4.96 -16.82
C GLY A 40 -20.17 -3.84 -15.86
N PRO A 41 -21.19 -3.05 -16.20
CA PRO A 41 -21.56 -1.81 -15.51
C PRO A 41 -21.90 -2.00 -14.02
N ARG A 42 -22.48 -3.15 -13.64
CA ARG A 42 -22.81 -3.47 -12.23
C ARG A 42 -21.57 -3.69 -11.36
N ILE A 43 -20.51 -4.24 -11.94
CA ILE A 43 -19.26 -4.59 -11.23
C ILE A 43 -18.38 -3.35 -11.09
N ARG A 44 -18.39 -2.46 -12.09
CA ARG A 44 -17.63 -1.20 -12.10
C ARG A 44 -17.88 -0.33 -10.87
N TYR A 45 -19.13 -0.20 -10.43
CA TYR A 45 -19.46 0.62 -9.25
C TYR A 45 -18.84 0.08 -7.95
N LYS A 46 -18.90 -1.25 -7.75
CA LYS A 46 -18.26 -1.89 -6.58
C LYS A 46 -16.73 -1.79 -6.63
N MET A 47 -16.14 -1.88 -7.82
CA MET A 47 -14.68 -1.86 -7.98
C MET A 47 -14.08 -0.45 -7.95
N PHE A 48 -14.90 0.59 -8.15
CA PHE A 48 -14.48 1.96 -7.88
C PHE A 48 -14.07 2.15 -6.42
N GLY A 49 -14.79 1.54 -5.47
CA GLY A 49 -14.42 1.56 -4.05
C GLY A 49 -13.07 0.88 -3.78
N VAL A 50 -12.78 -0.22 -4.47
CA VAL A 50 -11.50 -0.93 -4.36
C VAL A 50 -10.35 -0.05 -4.87
N ILE A 51 -10.54 0.63 -6.00
CA ILE A 51 -9.52 1.54 -6.57
C ILE A 51 -9.22 2.70 -5.62
N VAL A 52 -10.26 3.32 -5.05
CA VAL A 52 -10.09 4.43 -4.10
C VAL A 52 -9.34 3.96 -2.85
N ALA A 53 -9.71 2.82 -2.28
CA ALA A 53 -9.01 2.24 -1.14
C ALA A 53 -7.54 1.91 -1.47
N SER A 54 -7.28 1.34 -2.65
CA SER A 54 -5.92 1.06 -3.13
C SER A 54 -5.10 2.33 -3.32
N PHE A 55 -5.67 3.42 -3.83
CA PHE A 55 -4.98 4.72 -3.93
C PHE A 55 -4.62 5.29 -2.57
N ILE A 56 -5.51 5.19 -1.57
CA ILE A 56 -5.23 5.65 -0.20
C ILE A 56 -4.12 4.80 0.43
N LEU A 57 -4.19 3.47 0.28
CA LEU A 57 -3.16 2.55 0.76
C LEU A 57 -1.81 2.80 0.08
N LEU A 58 -1.78 3.05 -1.24
CA LEU A 58 -0.56 3.43 -1.95
C LEU A 58 -0.04 4.81 -1.50
N GLY A 59 -0.93 5.75 -1.19
CA GLY A 59 -0.54 7.03 -0.62
C GLY A 59 0.18 6.84 0.71
N VAL A 60 -0.41 6.09 1.65
CA VAL A 60 0.19 5.90 2.99
C VAL A 60 1.42 5.00 2.95
N CYS A 61 1.31 3.81 2.34
CA CYS A 61 2.39 2.83 2.31
C CYS A 61 3.49 3.22 1.30
N GLY A 62 3.11 3.74 0.13
CA GLY A 62 4.03 4.15 -0.93
C GLY A 62 4.75 5.47 -0.63
N PHE A 63 4.13 6.42 0.06
CA PHE A 63 4.84 7.61 0.53
C PHE A 63 5.85 7.26 1.61
N SER A 64 5.51 6.34 2.52
CA SER A 64 6.42 5.87 3.56
C SER A 64 7.63 5.11 2.99
N THR A 65 7.42 4.23 1.99
CA THR A 65 8.53 3.55 1.30
C THR A 65 9.30 4.50 0.39
N GLY A 66 8.63 5.41 -0.31
CA GLY A 66 9.24 6.43 -1.15
C GLY A 66 10.16 7.37 -0.37
N PHE A 67 9.74 7.85 0.80
CA PHE A 67 10.60 8.65 1.67
C PHE A 67 11.85 7.89 2.12
N LYS A 68 11.70 6.60 2.42
CA LYS A 68 12.76 5.78 2.98
C LYS A 68 13.77 5.29 1.94
N TYR A 69 13.31 4.89 0.76
CA TYR A 69 14.15 4.34 -0.31
C TYR A 69 14.60 5.39 -1.33
N PHE A 70 13.76 6.38 -1.69
CA PHE A 70 14.09 7.35 -2.73
C PHE A 70 14.85 8.59 -2.24
N ARG A 71 15.14 8.74 -0.93
CA ARG A 71 16.02 9.81 -0.42
C ARG A 71 15.70 11.20 -1.00
N ILE A 72 14.42 11.53 -1.21
CA ILE A 72 14.00 12.82 -1.80
C ILE A 72 14.44 14.03 -0.93
N PHE A 73 14.87 13.79 0.31
CA PHE A 73 15.49 14.76 1.21
C PHE A 73 16.99 14.48 1.47
N ARG A 74 17.81 14.34 0.42
CA ARG A 74 19.26 14.56 0.55
C ARG A 74 19.85 15.26 -0.66
#